data_AF-A0A132BXG7-F1
#
_entry.id   AF-A0A132BXG7-F1
#
_cell.length_a   1.000
_cell.length_b   1.000
_cell.length_c   1.000
_cell.angle_alpha   90.00
_cell.angle_beta   90.00
_cell.angle_gamma   90.00
#
_symmetry.space_group_name_H-M   'P 1'
#
loop_
_entity.id
_entity.type
_entity.pdbx_description
1 polymer ?
#
loop_
_entity_poly.entity_id
_entity_poly.type
_entity_poly.pdbx_seq_one_letter_code
_entity_poly.pdbx_strand_id
1 'polypeptide(L)'
;MPSQLTAWRRLAKEGKLVLPAVEIDEPVFAPLVLRDEIAAASEPELPCAEAPIRIVWGSVVIELAQDAPVSRIAEIVHALEAHPC
;
A
#
# COMPACT_ATOMS: atom_id res chain seq x y z
N MET A 1 -40.56 12.70 5.66
CA MET A 1 -40.67 11.71 4.58
C MET A 1 -39.49 10.75 4.69
N PRO A 2 -39.70 9.42 4.71
CA PRO A 2 -38.59 8.47 4.72
C PRO A 2 -37.76 8.65 3.44
N SER A 3 -36.43 8.59 3.53
CA SER A 3 -35.60 8.67 2.34
C SER A 3 -35.73 7.40 1.50
N GLN A 4 -35.82 7.57 0.18
CA GLN A 4 -35.88 6.48 -0.80
C GLN A 4 -34.70 5.50 -0.65
N LEU A 5 -33.52 6.03 -0.33
CA LEU A 5 -32.31 5.25 -0.04
C LEU A 5 -32.49 4.30 1.15
N THR A 6 -33.13 4.73 2.23
CA THR A 6 -33.37 3.88 3.41
C THR A 6 -34.38 2.78 3.09
N ALA A 7 -35.42 3.10 2.30
CA ALA A 7 -36.38 2.09 1.84
C ALA A 7 -35.70 1.01 0.98
N TRP A 8 -34.83 1.41 0.06
CA TRP A 8 -34.09 0.48 -0.80
C TRP A 8 -33.09 -0.38 -0.03
N ARG A 9 -32.32 0.21 0.89
CA ARG A 9 -31.38 -0.54 1.74
C ARG A 9 -32.10 -1.62 2.54
N ARG A 10 -33.31 -1.34 3.04
CA ARG A 10 -34.12 -2.33 3.75
C ARG A 10 -34.55 -3.47 2.82
N LEU A 11 -35.07 -3.15 1.64
CA LEU A 11 -35.49 -4.16 0.66
C LEU A 11 -34.32 -5.03 0.18
N ALA A 12 -33.14 -4.45 -0.01
CA ALA A 12 -31.93 -5.19 -0.35
C ALA A 12 -31.49 -6.16 0.76
N LYS A 13 -31.48 -5.70 2.03
CA LYS A 13 -31.21 -6.57 3.19
C LYS A 13 -32.22 -7.70 3.33
N GLU A 14 -33.47 -7.46 2.98
CA GLU A 14 -34.54 -8.45 2.97
C GLU A 14 -34.51 -9.35 1.71
N GLY A 15 -33.56 -9.17 0.79
CA GLY A 15 -33.47 -9.93 -0.46
C GLY A 15 -34.60 -9.65 -1.46
N LYS A 16 -35.40 -8.61 -1.24
CA LYS A 16 -36.56 -8.23 -2.07
C LYS A 16 -36.19 -7.27 -3.20
N LEU A 17 -34.97 -6.73 -3.17
CA LEU A 17 -34.42 -5.94 -4.25
C LEU A 17 -33.53 -6.85 -5.11
N VAL A 18 -34.18 -7.66 -5.93
CA VAL A 18 -33.52 -8.50 -6.94
C VAL A 18 -33.52 -7.73 -8.25
N LEU A 19 -32.39 -7.72 -8.94
CA LEU A 19 -32.36 -7.26 -10.33
C LEU A 19 -33.25 -8.20 -11.16
N PRO A 20 -33.98 -7.70 -12.16
CA PRO A 20 -34.66 -8.57 -13.12
C PRO A 20 -33.66 -9.60 -13.62
N ALA A 21 -34.04 -10.87 -13.60
CA ALA A 21 -33.26 -11.93 -14.23
C ALA A 21 -33.29 -11.67 -15.74
N VAL A 22 -32.33 -10.89 -16.22
CA VAL A 22 -32.05 -10.81 -17.65
C VAL A 22 -31.44 -12.16 -18.00
N GLU A 23 -32.01 -12.84 -18.99
CA GLU A 23 -31.37 -14.00 -19.61
C GLU A 23 -30.10 -13.50 -20.31
N ILE A 24 -29.00 -13.45 -19.56
CA ILE A 24 -27.67 -13.18 -20.11
C ILE A 24 -26.95 -14.52 -20.04
N ASP A 25 -26.47 -15.02 -21.18
CA ASP A 25 -25.73 -16.29 -21.28
C ASP A 25 -24.54 -16.32 -20.31
N GLU A 26 -23.97 -15.15 -20.00
CA GLU A 26 -22.91 -14.97 -19.00
C GLU A 26 -23.08 -13.61 -18.29
N PRO A 27 -23.00 -13.53 -16.95
CA PRO A 27 -23.13 -12.25 -16.24
C PRO A 27 -22.01 -11.29 -16.66
N VAL A 28 -22.35 -10.27 -17.45
CA VAL A 28 -21.39 -9.24 -17.88
C VAL A 28 -21.37 -8.11 -16.87
N PHE A 29 -20.21 -7.85 -16.27
CA PHE A 29 -19.97 -6.65 -15.49
C PHE A 29 -19.71 -5.47 -16.43
N ALA A 30 -20.22 -4.28 -16.08
CA ALA A 30 -19.84 -3.06 -16.77
C ALA A 30 -18.31 -2.87 -16.66
N PRO A 31 -17.59 -2.64 -17.77
CA PRO A 31 -16.16 -2.44 -17.74
C PRO A 31 -15.81 -1.19 -16.92
N LEU A 32 -14.73 -1.28 -16.14
CA LEU A 32 -14.17 -0.14 -15.43
C LEU A 32 -13.67 0.89 -16.46
N VAL A 33 -14.31 2.05 -16.51
CA VAL A 33 -13.84 3.19 -17.31
C VAL A 33 -12.95 4.05 -16.42
N LEU A 34 -11.63 3.85 -16.51
CA LEU A 34 -10.68 4.79 -15.93
C LEU A 34 -10.70 6.05 -16.81
N ARG A 35 -11.10 7.20 -16.26
CA ARG A 35 -10.76 8.47 -16.89
C ARG A 35 -9.29 8.72 -16.61
N ASP A 36 -8.53 9.01 -17.65
CA ASP A 36 -7.20 9.61 -17.52
C ASP A 36 -7.35 11.06 -17.06
N GLU A 37 -7.90 11.27 -15.87
CA GLU A 37 -7.60 12.46 -15.09
C GLU A 37 -6.30 12.21 -14.34
N ILE A 38 -5.22 12.09 -15.12
CA ILE A 38 -3.87 12.42 -14.66
C ILE A 38 -3.78 13.95 -14.59
N ALA A 39 -4.69 14.58 -13.85
CA ALA A 39 -4.18 15.58 -12.94
C ALA A 39 -3.42 14.73 -11.95
N ALA A 40 -2.09 14.78 -12.01
CA ALA A 40 -1.26 14.31 -10.92
C ALA A 40 -1.86 14.93 -9.65
N ALA A 41 -2.75 14.20 -8.98
CA ALA A 41 -2.82 14.27 -7.54
C ALA A 41 -1.38 13.95 -7.20
N SER A 42 -0.62 15.00 -6.89
CA SER A 42 0.65 14.86 -6.21
C SER A 42 0.36 13.78 -5.19
N GLU A 43 0.90 12.58 -5.41
CA GLU A 43 1.12 11.67 -4.30
C GLU A 43 1.64 12.60 -3.21
N PRO A 44 0.98 12.68 -2.04
CA PRO A 44 1.58 13.43 -0.96
C PRO A 44 3.00 12.90 -0.94
N GLU A 45 3.99 13.76 -1.22
CA GLU A 45 5.39 13.36 -1.21
C GLU A 45 5.53 12.79 0.19
N LEU A 46 5.45 11.46 0.28
CA LEU A 46 5.76 10.77 1.51
C LEU A 46 7.17 11.30 1.71
N PRO A 47 7.45 12.04 2.80
CA PRO A 47 8.80 12.52 3.03
C PRO A 47 9.63 11.28 2.83
N CYS A 48 10.48 11.30 1.78
CA CYS A 48 11.24 10.14 1.38
C CYS A 48 11.97 9.78 2.66
N ALA A 49 11.46 8.77 3.36
CA ALA A 49 11.89 8.49 4.71
C ALA A 49 13.25 7.90 4.46
N GLU A 50 14.23 8.79 4.49
CA GLU A 50 15.58 8.61 4.04
C GLU A 50 16.06 7.27 4.58
N ALA A 51 16.14 6.29 3.68
CA ALA A 51 16.21 4.89 4.09
C ALA A 51 17.52 4.69 4.87
N PRO A 52 17.48 4.02 6.03
CA PRO A 52 18.67 3.86 6.86
C PRO A 52 19.75 3.05 6.12
N ILE A 53 21.01 3.36 6.41
CA ILE A 53 22.15 2.56 5.94
C ILE A 53 22.12 1.22 6.67
N ARG A 54 22.21 0.11 5.92
CA ARG A 54 22.16 -1.25 6.48
C ARG A 54 23.47 -2.00 6.26
N ILE A 55 24.07 -2.48 7.35
CA ILE A 55 25.20 -3.40 7.32
C ILE A 55 24.69 -4.80 7.66
N VAL A 56 24.90 -5.76 6.76
CA VAL A 56 24.46 -7.15 6.94
C VAL A 56 25.67 -8.03 7.25
N TRP A 57 25.64 -8.71 8.40
CA TRP A 57 26.68 -9.62 8.88
C TRP A 57 26.06 -10.96 9.27
N GLY A 58 26.12 -11.94 8.37
CA GLY A 58 25.45 -13.22 8.57
C GLY A 58 23.94 -13.03 8.78
N SER A 59 23.43 -13.41 9.95
CA SER A 59 22.03 -13.20 10.35
C SER A 59 21.75 -11.87 11.06
N VAL A 60 22.77 -11.05 11.29
CA VAL A 60 22.66 -9.77 11.99
C VAL A 60 22.53 -8.64 10.98
N VAL A 61 21.58 -7.74 11.22
CA VAL A 61 21.42 -6.49 10.46
C VAL A 61 21.60 -5.33 11.41
N ILE A 62 22.52 -4.43 11.07
CA ILE A 62 22.78 -3.18 11.80
C ILE A 62 22.25 -2.03 10.95
N GLU A 63 21.27 -1.30 11.48
CA GLU A 63 20.72 -0.10 10.84
C GLU A 63 21.38 1.16 11.42
N LEU A 64 21.76 2.08 10.53
CA LEU A 64 22.37 3.36 10.84
C LEU A 64 21.55 4.47 10.20
N ALA A 65 21.54 5.65 10.82
CA ALA A 65 20.94 6.83 10.23
C ALA A 65 21.58 7.14 8.86
N GLN A 66 20.81 7.74 7.93
CA GLN A 66 21.31 8.07 6.60
C GLN A 66 22.47 9.07 6.62
N ASP A 67 22.52 9.93 7.63
CA ASP A 67 23.59 10.91 7.86
C ASP A 67 24.78 10.33 8.64
N ALA A 68 24.83 9.01 8.85
CA ALA A 68 25.95 8.37 9.54
C ALA A 68 27.28 8.69 8.83
N PRO A 69 28.29 9.23 9.55
CA PRO A 69 29.53 9.62 8.93
C PRO A 69 30.28 8.38 8.42
N VAL A 70 30.92 8.51 7.24
CA VAL A 70 31.65 7.42 6.58
C VAL A 70 32.70 6.79 7.50
N SER A 71 33.37 7.58 8.33
CA SER A 71 34.33 7.09 9.32
C SER A 71 33.69 6.10 10.30
N ARG A 72 32.47 6.38 10.75
CA ARG A 72 31.74 5.51 11.69
C ARG A 72 31.35 4.18 11.05
N ILE A 73 30.94 4.22 9.78
CA ILE A 73 30.63 3.00 9.01
C ILE A 73 31.89 2.15 8.88
N ALA A 74 33.03 2.75 8.51
CA ALA A 74 34.30 2.05 8.37
C ALA A 74 34.78 1.42 9.69
N GLU A 75 34.65 2.15 10.82
CA GLU A 75 34.95 1.62 12.14
C GLU A 75 34.13 0.37 12.48
N ILE A 76 32.82 0.40 12.20
CA ILE A 76 31.93 -0.73 12.46
C ILE A 76 32.34 -1.93 11.62
N VAL A 77 32.54 -1.74 10.31
CA VAL A 77 32.97 -2.81 9.41
C VAL A 77 34.28 -3.43 9.87
N HIS A 78 35.28 -2.60 10.21
CA HIS A 78 36.57 -3.10 10.68
C HIS A 78 36.48 -3.85 12.01
N ALA A 79 35.64 -3.38 12.94
CA ALA A 79 35.42 -4.06 14.21
C ALA A 79 34.77 -5.43 14.04
N LEU A 80 33.84 -5.56 13.09
CA LEU A 80 33.23 -6.84 12.77
C LEU A 80 34.26 -7.79 12.14
N GLU A 81 35.08 -7.32 11.19
CA GLU A 81 36.16 -8.10 10.58
C GLU A 81 37.17 -8.66 11.59
N ALA A 82 37.47 -7.88 12.64
CA ALA A 82 38.35 -8.33 13.72
C ALA A 82 37.74 -9.43 14.62
N HIS A 83 36.42 -9.64 14.55
CA HIS A 83 35.68 -10.61 15.37
C HIS A 83 34.78 -11.49 14.51
N PRO A 84 35.36 -12.37 13.66
CA PRO A 84 34.58 -13.34 12.91
C PRO A 84 33.84 -14.27 13.88
N CYS A 85 32.52 -14.32 13.74
CA CYS A 85 31.64 -15.22 14.49
C CYS A 85 31.71 -16.64 13.95
#